data_AF-A0A9J6E250-F1
#
_entry.id   AF-A0A9J6E250-F1
#
_cell.length_a   1.000
_cell.length_b   1.000
_cell.length_c   1.000
_cell.angle_alpha   90.00
_cell.angle_beta   90.00
_cell.angle_gamma   90.00
#
_symmetry.space_group_name_H-M   'P 1'
#
loop_
_entity.id
_entity.type
_entity.pdbx_description
1 polymer ?
#
loop_
_entity_poly.entity_id
_entity_poly.type
_entity_poly.pdbx_seq_one_letter_code
_entity_poly.pdbx_strand_id
1 'polypeptide(L)'
;MEAAKATNPLGYSLLHFSVDLYKQLARKSNHSSGNIFYSPFSISAALSMTLAGARNTTARQLADILHVDSEEIHVALLQASSLSFLNTHQT
;
A
#
# COMPACT_ATOMS: atom_id res chain seq x y z
N MET A 1 -18.99 -24.82 6.18
CA MET A 1 -18.11 -24.32 5.10
C MET A 1 -18.38 -22.84 4.95
N GLU A 2 -18.15 -22.00 5.96
CA GLU A 2 -16.96 -21.71 6.77
C GLU A 2 -16.43 -20.32 6.36
N ALA A 3 -16.53 -19.41 7.31
CA ALA A 3 -16.35 -17.98 7.20
C ALA A 3 -14.89 -17.57 6.88
N ALA A 4 -14.57 -17.33 5.60
CA ALA A 4 -13.23 -16.89 5.19
C ALA A 4 -13.20 -15.73 4.18
N LYS A 5 -14.29 -14.96 4.03
CA LYS A 5 -14.31 -13.75 3.18
C LYS A 5 -14.49 -12.47 4.00
N ALA A 6 -13.58 -12.25 4.94
CA ALA A 6 -13.25 -10.92 5.45
C ALA A 6 -11.88 -10.51 4.89
N THR A 7 -11.71 -10.64 3.57
CA THR A 7 -10.48 -10.26 2.89
C THR A 7 -10.48 -8.74 2.78
N ASN A 8 -9.71 -8.05 3.62
CA ASN A 8 -9.50 -6.61 3.51
C ASN A 8 -8.80 -6.32 2.16
N PRO A 9 -9.49 -5.80 1.13
CA PRO A 9 -8.93 -5.65 -0.22
C PRO A 9 -7.69 -4.73 -0.20
N LEU A 10 -7.70 -3.71 0.65
CA LEU A 10 -6.61 -2.76 0.84
C LEU A 10 -5.34 -3.42 1.39
N GLY A 11 -5.50 -4.38 2.30
CA GLY A 11 -4.38 -5.14 2.86
C GLY A 11 -3.68 -5.97 1.78
N TYR A 12 -4.45 -6.53 0.86
CA TYR A 12 -3.93 -7.30 -0.27
C TYR A 12 -3.15 -6.40 -1.25
N SER A 13 -3.71 -5.23 -1.61
CA SER A 13 -3.03 -4.25 -2.46
C SER A 13 -1.70 -3.76 -1.86
N LEU A 14 -1.68 -3.46 -0.54
CA LEU A 14 -0.46 -3.03 0.15
C LEU A 14 0.61 -4.13 0.18
N LEU A 15 0.21 -5.39 0.38
CA LEU A 15 1.13 -6.54 0.35
C LEU A 15 1.72 -6.73 -1.05
N HIS A 16 0.90 -6.63 -2.09
CA HIS A 16 1.35 -6.73 -3.48
C HIS A 16 2.34 -5.62 -3.83
N PHE A 17 1.99 -4.37 -3.53
CA PHE A 17 2.88 -3.24 -3.69
C PHE A 17 4.21 -3.42 -2.93
N SER A 18 4.16 -3.89 -1.67
CA SER A 18 5.35 -4.16 -0.87
C SER A 18 6.25 -5.19 -1.55
N VAL A 19 5.70 -6.34 -1.94
CA VAL A 19 6.47 -7.43 -2.55
C VAL A 19 7.11 -6.98 -3.87
N ASP A 20 6.37 -6.23 -4.69
CA ASP A 20 6.88 -5.74 -5.97
C ASP A 20 7.98 -4.69 -5.76
N LEU A 21 7.81 -3.78 -4.80
CA LEU A 21 8.84 -2.80 -4.44
C LEU A 21 10.11 -3.49 -3.92
N TYR A 22 9.98 -4.50 -3.05
CA TYR A 22 11.12 -5.27 -2.58
C TYR A 22 11.90 -5.92 -3.73
N LYS A 23 11.20 -6.58 -4.67
CA LYS A 23 11.84 -7.20 -5.83
C LYS A 23 12.62 -6.18 -6.65
N GLN A 24 12.08 -4.97 -6.84
CA GLN A 24 12.77 -3.89 -7.56
C GLN A 24 14.01 -3.42 -6.80
N LEU A 25 13.91 -3.21 -5.48
CA LEU A 25 15.05 -2.82 -4.64
C LEU A 25 16.15 -3.89 -4.63
N ALA A 26 15.78 -5.16 -4.51
CA ALA A 26 16.70 -6.29 -4.52
C ALA A 26 17.41 -6.48 -5.87
N ARG A 27 16.72 -6.24 -6.98
CA ARG A 27 17.35 -6.22 -8.32
C ARG A 27 18.33 -5.05 -8.45
N LYS A 28 17.95 -3.87 -7.96
CA LYS A 28 18.78 -2.66 -8.05
C LYS A 28 20.03 -2.72 -7.19
N SER A 29 20.03 -3.46 -6.09
CA SER A 29 21.21 -3.65 -5.24
C SER A 29 22.27 -4.59 -5.85
N ASN A 30 22.09 -5.04 -7.10
CA ASN A 30 22.99 -5.97 -7.81
C ASN A 30 23.28 -7.27 -7.02
N HIS A 31 22.33 -7.72 -6.19
CA HIS A 31 22.53 -8.81 -5.23
C HIS A 31 23.71 -8.61 -4.25
N SER A 32 24.22 -7.38 -4.13
CA SER A 32 25.08 -7.02 -3.01
C SER A 32 24.27 -7.21 -1.74
N SER A 33 24.80 -8.00 -0.81
CA SER A 33 24.15 -8.50 0.40
C SER A 33 23.90 -7.41 1.46
N GLY A 34 23.45 -6.23 1.02
CA GLY A 34 23.04 -5.13 1.88
C GLY A 34 21.62 -5.33 2.37
N ASN A 35 21.37 -4.91 3.61
CA ASN A 35 20.05 -4.95 4.21
C ASN A 35 19.09 -4.02 3.45
N ILE A 36 17.91 -4.54 3.07
CA ILE A 36 16.83 -3.75 2.48
C ILE A 36 15.80 -3.50 3.57
N PHE A 37 15.64 -2.23 3.95
CA PHE A 37 14.69 -1.79 4.98
C PHE A 37 13.88 -0.61 4.45
N TYR A 38 12.55 -0.73 4.46
CA TYR A 38 11.63 0.31 4.01
C TYR A 38 10.23 0.10 4.65
N SER A 39 9.39 1.14 4.65
CA SER A 39 8.00 1.06 5.09
C SER A 39 7.06 1.09 3.88
N PRO A 40 6.47 -0.05 3.48
CA PRO A 40 5.56 -0.10 2.34
C PRO A 40 4.33 0.81 2.55
N PHE A 41 3.80 0.82 3.77
CA PHE A 41 2.64 1.63 4.13
C PHE A 41 2.90 3.12 3.95
N SER A 42 4.02 3.63 4.47
CA SER A 42 4.35 5.06 4.39
C SER A 42 4.54 5.52 2.94
N ILE A 43 5.21 4.71 2.11
CA ILE A 43 5.41 5.02 0.68
C ILE A 43 4.08 4.99 -0.06
N SER A 44 3.25 3.98 0.19
CA SER A 44 1.93 3.84 -0.41
C SER A 44 1.02 5.03 -0.06
N ALA A 45 1.04 5.50 1.20
CA ALA A 45 0.29 6.67 1.64
C ALA A 45 0.74 7.97 0.93
N ALA A 46 2.05 8.19 0.78
CA ALA A 46 2.58 9.34 0.06
C ALA A 46 2.21 9.32 -1.44
N LEU A 47 2.29 8.15 -2.08
CA LEU A 47 1.89 7.97 -3.47
C LEU A 47 0.39 8.12 -3.66
N SER A 48 -0.42 7.75 -2.67
CA SER A 48 -1.87 7.94 -2.70
C SER A 48 -2.28 9.41 -2.69
N MET A 49 -1.61 10.24 -1.88
CA MET A 49 -1.79 11.70 -1.93
C MET A 49 -1.39 12.27 -3.30
N THR A 50 -0.32 11.73 -3.89
CA THR A 50 0.14 12.11 -5.23
C THR A 50 -0.87 11.69 -6.31
N LEU A 51 -1.45 10.51 -6.18
CA LEU A 51 -2.49 9.97 -7.07
C LEU A 51 -3.74 10.85 -7.07
N ALA A 52 -4.17 11.34 -5.90
CA ALA A 52 -5.30 12.27 -5.80
C ALA A 52 -5.09 13.56 -6.63
N GLY A 53 -3.85 14.04 -6.73
CA GLY A 53 -3.47 15.18 -7.56
C GLY A 53 -3.14 14.84 -9.03
N ALA A 54 -2.91 13.57 -9.36
CA ALA A 54 -2.52 13.13 -10.69
C ALA A 54 -3.71 13.07 -11.67
N ARG A 55 -3.43 13.11 -12.97
CA ARG A 55 -4.44 12.99 -14.04
C ARG A 55 -3.94 12.07 -15.16
N ASN A 56 -4.88 11.61 -16.00
CA ASN A 56 -4.65 10.81 -17.20
C ASN A 56 -3.65 9.66 -16.96
N THR A 57 -2.57 9.62 -17.74
CA THR A 57 -1.55 8.57 -17.72
C THR A 57 -0.87 8.44 -16.37
N THR A 58 -0.58 9.56 -15.70
CA THR A 58 0.10 9.55 -14.40
C THR A 58 -0.79 8.94 -13.32
N ALA A 59 -2.08 9.28 -13.31
CA ALA A 59 -3.03 8.68 -12.38
C ALA A 59 -3.15 7.16 -12.62
N ARG A 60 -3.21 6.73 -13.88
CA ARG A 60 -3.28 5.31 -14.25
C ARG A 60 -2.05 4.52 -13.80
N GLN A 61 -0.85 5.07 -14.00
CA GLN A 61 0.40 4.42 -13.57
C GLN A 61 0.50 4.29 -12.05
N LEU A 62 0.09 5.34 -11.33
CA LEU A 62 0.11 5.32 -9.86
C LEU A 62 -0.91 4.32 -9.30
N ALA A 63 -2.12 4.25 -9.87
CA ALA A 63 -3.14 3.27 -9.47
C ALA A 63 -2.66 1.82 -9.71
N ASP A 64 -2.04 1.57 -10.87
CA ASP A 64 -1.50 0.26 -11.24
C ASP A 64 -0.41 -0.22 -10.27
N ILE A 65 0.55 0.64 -9.95
CA ILE A 65 1.63 0.31 -8.99
C ILE A 65 1.08 0.08 -7.58
N LEU A 66 0.08 0.86 -7.17
CA LEU A 66 -0.54 0.72 -5.85
C LEU A 66 -1.50 -0.48 -5.76
N HIS A 67 -1.75 -1.18 -6.87
CA HIS A 67 -2.73 -2.28 -6.98
C HIS A 67 -4.13 -1.86 -6.49
N VAL A 68 -4.55 -0.63 -6.82
CA VAL A 68 -5.87 -0.09 -6.45
C VAL A 68 -6.70 0.25 -7.68
N ASP A 69 -8.00 -0.03 -7.61
CA ASP A 69 -8.94 0.40 -8.64
C ASP A 69 -9.26 1.89 -8.46
N SER A 70 -9.41 2.61 -9.58
CA SER A 70 -9.55 4.08 -9.62
C SER A 70 -10.72 4.64 -8.78
N GLU A 71 -11.69 3.81 -8.42
CA GLU A 71 -12.91 4.17 -7.69
C GLU A 71 -12.77 4.01 -6.15
N GLU A 72 -11.71 3.35 -5.65
CA GLU A 72 -11.43 3.20 -4.20
C GLU A 72 -10.45 4.25 -3.65
N ILE A 73 -10.14 5.29 -4.43
CA ILE A 73 -9.17 6.32 -4.07
C ILE A 73 -9.81 7.40 -3.19
N HIS A 74 -10.29 7.07 -1.99
CA HIS A 74 -10.69 8.15 -1.08
C HIS A 74 -9.98 8.24 0.25
N VAL A 75 -9.99 7.26 1.15
CA VAL A 75 -9.46 7.52 2.51
C VAL A 75 -8.86 6.28 3.18
N ALA A 76 -8.70 5.21 2.42
CA ALA A 76 -8.37 3.89 2.93
C ALA A 76 -7.04 3.81 3.69
N LEU A 77 -5.97 4.41 3.17
CA LEU A 77 -4.64 4.30 3.80
C LEU A 77 -4.44 5.28 4.95
N LEU A 78 -5.15 6.42 4.96
CA LEU A 78 -5.11 7.35 6.10
C LEU A 78 -6.01 6.92 7.26
N GLN A 79 -7.03 6.08 7.02
CA GLN A 79 -7.93 5.58 8.07
C GLN A 79 -7.34 4.42 8.88
N ALA A 80 -6.35 3.69 8.36
CA ALA A 80 -5.72 2.58 9.06
C ALA A 80 -4.95 3.01 10.33
N SER A 81 -4.42 4.24 10.38
CA SER A 81 -3.82 4.80 11.59
C SER A 81 -4.87 5.21 12.64
N SER A 82 -6.11 5.49 12.22
CA SER A 82 -7.19 5.87 13.13
C SER A 82 -7.79 4.66 13.86
N LEU A 83 -7.85 3.49 13.20
CA LEU A 83 -8.35 2.25 13.81
C LEU A 83 -7.41 1.61 14.84
N SER A 84 -6.12 1.95 14.82
CA SER A 84 -5.15 1.50 15.84
C SER A 84 -5.15 2.40 17.09
N PHE A 85 -5.70 3.61 17.02
CA PHE A 85 -5.75 4.57 18.12
C PHE A 85 -7.02 4.44 18.98
N LEU A 86 -8.10 3.88 18.43
CA LEU A 86 -9.38 3.71 19.14
C LEU A 86 -9.50 2.39 19.94
N ASN A 87 -8.58 1.44 19.76
CA ASN A 87 -8.65 0.13 20.43
C ASN A 87 -7.77 0.02 21.69
N THR A 88 -7.08 1.08 22.09
CA THR A 88 -6.13 1.09 23.22
C THR A 88 -6.70 1.63 24.54
N HIS A 89 -8.01 1.87 24.64
CA HIS A 89 -8.68 2.34 25.85
C HIS A 89 -9.80 1.43 26.38
N GLN A 90 -9.80 0.14 25.98
CA GLN A 90 -10.56 -0.90 26.68
C GLN A 90 -9.64 -2.02 27.18
N THR A 91 -8.90 -1.73 28.24
CA THR A 91 -8.46 -2.70 29.26
C THR A 91 -8.34 -1.98 30.59
#